data_AF-A0A9Y2IDZ0-F1
#
_entry.id   AF-A0A9Y2IDZ0-F1
#
_cell.length_a   1.000
_cell.length_b   1.000
_cell.length_c   1.000
_cell.angle_alpha   90.00
_cell.angle_beta   90.00
_cell.angle_gamma   90.00
#
_symmetry.space_group_name_H-M   'P 1'
#
loop_
_entity.id
_entity.type
_entity.pdbx_description
1 polymer ?
#
loop_
_entity_poly.entity_id
_entity_poly.type
_entity_poly.pdbx_seq_one_letter_code
_entity_poly.pdbx_strand_id
1 'polypeptide(L)'
;MLLVVAALVGYPDGTYAYALTSPGDASVSVRTVDWLRDIGLGGVVNAVENCWFTRHPPSSAPPSAGELPMVGGPATGGTGPRPRNLPVDPSASAGAGEWTPGARSGDQVAEYTTFIQPDPAHASVVAGSRG
;
A
#
# COMPACT_ATOMS: atom_id res chain seq x y z
N MET A 1 -41.38 -19.29 -7.73
CA MET A 1 -40.86 -19.19 -6.35
C MET A 1 -39.73 -20.19 -6.08
N LEU A 2 -39.92 -21.49 -6.33
CA LEU A 2 -38.87 -22.51 -6.09
C LEU A 2 -37.60 -22.31 -6.95
N LEU A 3 -37.75 -21.90 -8.22
CA LEU A 3 -36.62 -21.53 -9.08
C LEU A 3 -35.87 -20.27 -8.62
N VAL A 4 -36.58 -19.33 -7.98
CA VAL A 4 -35.98 -18.10 -7.46
C VAL A 4 -35.20 -18.41 -6.19
N VAL A 5 -35.72 -19.26 -5.31
CA VAL A 5 -34.99 -19.75 -4.12
C VAL A 5 -33.79 -20.61 -4.53
N ALA A 6 -33.95 -21.50 -5.51
CA ALA A 6 -32.85 -22.31 -6.04
C ALA A 6 -31.78 -21.45 -6.74
N ALA A 7 -32.16 -20.37 -7.43
CA ALA A 7 -31.21 -19.41 -7.97
C ALA A 7 -30.52 -18.59 -6.86
N LEU A 8 -31.26 -18.14 -5.84
CA LEU A 8 -30.71 -17.38 -4.71
C LEU A 8 -29.77 -18.19 -3.82
N VAL A 9 -29.91 -19.51 -3.77
CA VAL A 9 -29.06 -20.40 -2.95
C VAL A 9 -28.02 -21.15 -3.79
N GLY A 10 -28.41 -21.71 -4.94
CA GLY A 10 -27.50 -22.50 -5.79
C GLY A 10 -26.48 -21.67 -6.57
N TYR A 11 -26.81 -20.43 -6.94
CA TYR A 11 -25.86 -19.51 -7.58
C TYR A 11 -24.69 -19.13 -6.65
N PRO A 12 -24.92 -18.72 -5.38
CA PRO A 12 -23.83 -18.44 -4.46
C PRO A 12 -23.00 -19.69 -4.12
N ASP A 13 -23.61 -20.86 -3.93
CA ASP A 13 -22.87 -22.08 -3.53
C ASP A 13 -21.86 -22.54 -4.58
N GLY A 14 -22.25 -22.57 -5.87
CA GLY A 14 -21.37 -23.02 -6.95
C GLY A 14 -20.25 -22.02 -7.29
N THR A 15 -20.55 -20.72 -7.24
CA THR A 15 -19.57 -19.67 -7.51
C THR A 15 -18.59 -19.49 -6.37
N TYR A 16 -19.00 -19.77 -5.13
CA TYR A 16 -18.11 -19.72 -3.97
C TYR A 16 -17.06 -20.83 -4.01
N ALA A 17 -17.45 -22.06 -4.34
CA ALA A 17 -16.51 -23.17 -4.51
C ALA A 17 -15.48 -22.87 -5.62
N TYR A 18 -15.92 -22.24 -6.72
CA TYR A 18 -15.02 -21.79 -7.78
C TYR A 18 -14.05 -20.69 -7.29
N ALA A 19 -14.54 -19.68 -6.56
CA ALA A 19 -13.71 -18.63 -6.00
C ALA A 19 -12.64 -19.18 -5.03
N LEU A 20 -12.99 -20.18 -4.23
CA LEU A 20 -12.05 -20.82 -3.31
C LEU A 20 -11.02 -21.73 -3.98
N THR A 21 -11.31 -22.27 -5.16
CA THR A 21 -10.42 -23.21 -5.88
C THR A 21 -9.64 -22.56 -7.02
N SER A 22 -9.92 -21.29 -7.29
CA SER A 22 -9.21 -20.51 -8.30
C SER A 22 -7.70 -20.43 -7.99
N PRO A 23 -6.82 -20.59 -8.99
CA PRO A 23 -5.38 -20.54 -8.80
C PRO A 23 -4.91 -19.14 -8.36
N GLY A 24 -4.01 -19.09 -7.39
CA GLY A 24 -3.40 -17.84 -6.88
C GLY A 24 -2.94 -17.97 -5.43
N ASP A 25 -2.17 -17.00 -4.94
CA ASP A 25 -1.63 -17.01 -3.57
C ASP A 25 -2.52 -16.31 -2.54
N ALA A 26 -3.70 -15.84 -2.95
CA ALA A 26 -4.66 -15.18 -2.08
C ALA A 26 -5.17 -16.15 -0.98
N SER A 27 -5.22 -15.66 0.26
CA SER A 27 -5.81 -16.41 1.37
C SER A 27 -7.31 -16.65 1.17
N VAL A 28 -7.86 -17.65 1.87
CA VAL A 28 -9.31 -17.96 1.85
C VAL A 28 -10.15 -16.72 2.16
N SER A 29 -9.74 -15.92 3.14
CA SER A 29 -10.44 -14.69 3.52
C SER A 29 -10.55 -13.71 2.35
N VAL A 30 -9.43 -13.47 1.66
CA VAL A 30 -9.39 -12.55 0.49
C VAL A 30 -10.31 -13.07 -0.61
N ARG A 31 -10.24 -14.37 -0.93
CA ARG A 31 -11.10 -15.00 -1.95
C ARG A 31 -12.59 -14.89 -1.61
N THR A 32 -12.96 -15.00 -0.33
CA THR A 32 -14.34 -14.82 0.12
C THR A 32 -14.81 -13.38 -0.06
N VAL A 33 -13.98 -12.39 0.26
CA VAL A 33 -14.34 -10.98 0.10
C VAL A 33 -14.50 -10.61 -1.38
N ASP A 34 -13.60 -11.11 -2.23
CA ASP A 34 -13.70 -10.89 -3.69
C ASP A 34 -14.96 -11.53 -4.26
N TRP A 35 -15.25 -12.77 -3.89
CA TRP A 35 -16.50 -13.43 -4.27
C TRP A 35 -17.75 -12.66 -3.82
N LEU A 36 -17.78 -12.14 -2.58
CA LEU A 36 -18.89 -11.31 -2.08
C LEU A 36 -19.09 -10.08 -2.97
N ARG A 37 -18.00 -9.44 -3.42
CA ARG A 37 -18.06 -8.30 -4.35
C ARG A 37 -18.60 -8.72 -5.71
N ASP A 38 -18.16 -9.86 -6.24
CA ASP A 38 -18.57 -10.39 -7.54
C ASP A 38 -20.06 -10.74 -7.61
N ILE A 39 -20.66 -11.21 -6.50
CA ILE A 39 -22.11 -11.47 -6.42
C ILE A 39 -22.95 -10.22 -6.08
N GLY A 40 -22.33 -9.02 -6.09
CA GLY A 40 -23.01 -7.75 -5.87
C GLY A 40 -23.14 -7.32 -4.40
N LEU A 41 -22.54 -8.05 -3.45
CA LEU A 41 -22.50 -7.68 -2.03
C LEU A 41 -21.32 -6.74 -1.69
N GLY A 42 -20.68 -6.13 -2.69
CA GLY A 42 -19.60 -5.18 -2.47
C GLY A 42 -19.99 -3.98 -1.60
N GLY A 43 -21.25 -3.54 -1.64
CA GLY A 43 -21.76 -2.50 -0.73
C GLY A 43 -21.74 -2.91 0.75
N VAL A 44 -22.03 -4.17 1.05
CA VAL A 44 -21.98 -4.71 2.43
C VAL A 44 -20.54 -4.78 2.91
N VAL A 45 -19.64 -5.29 2.07
CA VAL A 45 -18.20 -5.33 2.35
C VAL A 45 -17.69 -3.94 2.68
N ASN A 46 -17.99 -2.95 1.82
CA ASN A 46 -17.56 -1.57 2.02
C ASN A 46 -18.13 -0.96 3.31
N ALA A 47 -19.38 -1.28 3.67
CA ALA A 47 -19.98 -0.79 4.92
C ALA A 47 -19.26 -1.37 6.16
N VAL A 48 -18.90 -2.65 6.12
CA VAL A 48 -18.14 -3.31 7.19
C VAL A 48 -16.72 -2.73 7.28
N GLU A 49 -16.03 -2.60 6.14
CA GLU A 49 -14.69 -2.00 6.07
C GLU A 49 -14.70 -0.55 6.59
N ASN A 50 -15.67 0.27 6.15
CA ASN A 50 -15.80 1.65 6.62
C ASN A 50 -16.09 1.72 8.12
N CYS A 51 -16.95 0.86 8.64
CA CYS A 51 -17.23 0.77 10.07
C CYS A 51 -16.01 0.32 10.88
N TRP A 52 -15.18 -0.55 10.30
CA TRP A 52 -13.92 -0.98 10.90
C TRP A 52 -12.90 0.16 10.92
N PHE A 53 -12.66 0.83 9.79
CA PHE A 53 -11.72 1.95 9.67
C PHE A 53 -12.13 3.17 10.50
N THR A 54 -13.43 3.43 10.66
CA THR A 54 -13.92 4.49 11.56
C THR A 54 -13.56 4.21 13.02
N ARG A 55 -13.49 2.93 13.42
CA ARG A 55 -13.14 2.51 14.78
C ARG A 55 -11.65 2.25 14.98
N HIS A 56 -10.90 2.04 13.89
CA HIS A 56 -9.47 1.80 13.88
C HIS A 56 -8.80 2.77 12.89
N PRO A 57 -8.82 4.08 13.19
CA PRO A 57 -8.18 5.05 12.32
C PRO A 57 -6.67 4.75 12.24
N PRO A 58 -6.06 4.88 11.05
CA PRO A 58 -4.61 4.78 10.92
C PRO A 58 -3.94 5.87 11.75
N SER A 59 -2.73 5.58 12.24
CA SER A 59 -1.96 6.55 13.01
C SER A 59 -1.65 7.80 12.16
N SER A 60 -1.90 8.97 12.73
CA SER A 60 -1.40 10.25 12.20
C SER A 60 0.04 10.53 12.62
N ALA A 61 0.64 9.69 13.48
CA ALA A 61 2.03 9.86 13.85
C ALA A 61 2.94 9.56 12.65
N PRO A 62 4.00 10.35 12.44
CA PRO A 62 4.99 10.02 11.42
C PRO A 62 5.60 8.64 11.71
N PRO A 63 5.84 7.81 10.68
CA PRO A 63 6.49 6.52 10.86
C PRO A 63 7.83 6.70 11.56
N SER A 64 8.14 5.78 12.47
CA SER A 64 9.41 5.78 13.18
C SER A 64 10.58 5.56 12.20
N ALA A 65 11.77 6.07 12.53
CA ALA A 65 12.92 5.99 11.63
C ALA A 65 13.31 4.56 11.20
N GLY A 66 12.92 3.54 11.98
CA GLY A 66 13.14 2.12 11.64
C GLY A 66 12.07 1.50 10.72
N GLU A 67 10.92 2.15 10.53
CA GLU A 67 9.87 1.75 9.58
C GLU A 67 10.10 2.35 8.19
N LEU A 68 10.96 3.36 8.10
CA LEU A 68 11.42 3.87 6.83
C LEU A 68 12.33 2.84 6.17
N PRO A 69 12.21 2.61 4.84
CA PRO A 69 13.17 1.79 4.11
C PRO A 69 14.58 2.31 4.40
N MET A 70 15.43 1.45 4.99
CA MET A 70 16.84 1.76 5.05
C MET A 70 17.32 1.91 3.62
N VAL A 71 17.80 3.10 3.25
CA VAL A 71 18.53 3.31 2.00
C VAL A 71 19.85 2.56 2.14
N GLY A 72 19.79 1.26 1.86
CA GLY A 72 20.89 0.31 1.98
C GLY A 72 21.83 0.50 0.81
N GLY A 73 22.71 1.49 0.92
CA GLY A 73 23.84 1.65 0.02
C GLY A 73 24.94 2.44 0.71
N PRO A 74 26.22 2.03 0.62
CA PRO A 74 27.30 2.84 1.13
C PRO A 74 27.24 4.21 0.44
N ALA A 75 27.04 5.26 1.24
CA ALA A 75 27.13 6.66 0.88
C ALA A 75 28.59 7.05 0.58
N THR A 76 29.21 6.40 -0.40
CA THR A 76 30.56 6.70 -0.87
C THR A 76 30.44 7.49 -2.18
N GLY A 77 30.54 8.82 -2.10
CA GLY A 77 30.33 9.76 -3.21
C GLY A 77 30.63 9.21 -4.61
N GLY A 78 29.59 9.17 -5.44
CA GLY A 78 29.72 9.04 -6.89
C GLY A 78 29.66 10.43 -7.53
N THR A 79 30.24 10.57 -8.72
CA THR A 79 30.16 11.83 -9.46
C THR A 79 28.85 11.81 -10.25
N GLY A 80 28.05 12.86 -10.16
CA GLY A 80 26.76 12.94 -10.85
C GLY A 80 25.97 14.20 -10.47
N PRO A 81 25.05 14.68 -11.33
CA PRO A 81 24.26 15.87 -11.04
C PRO A 81 23.28 15.58 -9.90
N ARG A 82 23.56 16.12 -8.71
CA ARG A 82 22.65 16.01 -7.56
C ARG A 82 21.40 16.86 -7.80
N PRO A 83 20.18 16.30 -7.68
CA PRO A 83 18.95 17.07 -7.78
C PRO A 83 18.82 18.09 -6.63
N ARG A 84 18.05 19.16 -6.86
CA ARG A 84 17.75 20.18 -5.84
C ARG A 84 16.88 19.57 -4.74
N ASN A 85 17.19 19.84 -3.47
CA ASN A 85 16.38 19.41 -2.33
C ASN A 85 14.92 19.88 -2.47
N LEU A 86 14.01 19.01 -2.06
CA LEU A 86 12.58 19.28 -2.09
C LEU A 86 12.18 20.17 -0.91
N PRO A 87 11.18 21.05 -1.07
CA PRO A 87 10.62 21.77 0.06
C PRO A 87 9.94 20.78 1.02
N VAL A 88 10.20 20.95 2.32
CA VAL A 88 9.62 20.12 3.38
C VAL A 88 8.97 21.00 4.43
N ASP A 89 7.96 20.45 5.10
CA ASP A 89 7.33 21.08 6.26
C ASP A 89 8.35 21.26 7.41
N PRO A 90 8.28 22.34 8.19
CA PRO A 90 9.10 22.49 9.40
C PRO A 90 9.05 21.33 10.39
N SER A 91 7.95 20.55 10.42
CA SER A 91 7.83 19.35 11.26
C SER A 91 8.48 18.10 10.66
N ALA A 92 9.16 18.22 9.52
CA ALA A 92 9.75 17.07 8.84
C ALA A 92 10.92 16.47 9.61
N SER A 93 11.01 15.14 9.59
CA SER A 93 12.16 14.40 10.15
C SER A 93 13.48 14.78 9.45
N ALA A 94 14.59 14.73 10.19
CA ALA A 94 15.91 15.08 9.67
C ALA A 94 16.26 14.27 8.39
N GLY A 95 16.69 14.97 7.33
CA GLY A 95 17.02 14.36 6.03
C GLY A 95 15.83 14.23 5.06
N ALA A 96 14.61 14.58 5.47
CA ALA A 96 13.48 14.65 4.55
C ALA A 96 13.72 15.71 3.45
N GLY A 97 13.38 15.38 2.21
CA GLY A 97 13.60 16.22 1.04
C GLY A 97 15.07 16.33 0.60
N GLU A 98 16.01 15.74 1.34
CA GLU A 98 17.42 15.66 0.94
C GLU A 98 17.67 14.42 0.09
N TRP A 99 18.30 14.62 -1.06
CA TRP A 99 18.64 13.53 -1.97
C TRP A 99 19.86 12.75 -1.48
N THR A 100 19.68 11.45 -1.28
CA THR A 100 20.75 10.50 -0.94
C THR A 100 21.07 9.65 -2.16
N PRO A 101 22.35 9.52 -2.56
CA PRO A 101 22.72 8.67 -3.69
C PRO A 101 22.49 7.19 -3.36
N GLY A 102 21.80 6.48 -4.26
CA GLY A 102 21.47 5.07 -4.18
C GLY A 102 22.36 4.21 -5.10
N ALA A 103 21.74 3.48 -6.03
CA ALA A 103 22.44 2.61 -6.96
C ALA A 103 23.46 3.36 -7.84
N ARG A 104 24.52 2.66 -8.28
CA ARG A 104 25.56 3.18 -9.17
C ARG A 104 25.57 2.44 -10.51
N SER A 105 26.00 3.15 -11.55
CA SER A 105 26.41 2.59 -12.84
C SER A 105 27.82 3.07 -13.14
N GLY A 106 28.81 2.21 -12.91
CA GLY A 106 30.22 2.61 -12.89
C GLY A 106 30.51 3.63 -11.78
N ASP A 107 31.21 4.72 -12.12
CA ASP A 107 31.54 5.82 -11.20
C ASP A 107 30.40 6.85 -11.04
N GLN A 108 29.29 6.66 -11.75
CA GLN A 108 28.15 7.57 -11.72
C GLN A 108 27.06 7.08 -10.77
N VAL A 109 26.41 8.01 -10.08
CA VAL A 109 25.17 7.73 -9.35
C VAL A 109 24.05 7.51 -10.36
N ALA A 110 23.44 6.33 -10.34
CA ALA A 110 22.34 5.96 -11.24
C ALA A 110 20.97 6.31 -10.64
N GLU A 111 20.86 6.34 -9.32
CA GLU A 111 19.62 6.59 -8.60
C GLU A 111 19.85 7.55 -7.43
N TYR A 112 18.94 8.50 -7.23
CA TYR A 112 18.86 9.30 -6.02
C TYR A 112 17.52 9.04 -5.35
N THR A 113 17.55 8.79 -4.04
CA THR A 113 16.35 8.54 -3.23
C THR A 113 16.22 9.63 -2.19
N THR A 114 15.00 10.07 -1.93
CA THR A 114 14.66 10.96 -0.81
C THR A 114 13.30 10.56 -0.25
N PHE A 115 12.99 11.04 0.96
CA PHE A 115 11.70 10.82 1.61
C PHE A 115 11.01 12.16 1.82
N ILE A 116 9.69 12.18 1.69
CA ILE A 116 8.85 13.34 2.02
C ILE A 116 7.93 12.91 3.15
N GLN A 117 7.81 13.75 4.17
CA GLN A 117 6.87 13.49 5.26
C GLN A 117 5.44 13.73 4.75
N PRO A 118 4.49 12.81 5.02
CA PRO A 118 3.07 13.05 4.78
C PRO A 118 2.58 14.29 5.55
N ASP A 119 1.59 14.98 4.99
CA ASP A 119 0.94 16.11 5.66
C ASP A 119 0.42 15.69 7.05
N PRO A 120 0.81 16.37 8.14
CA PRO A 120 0.33 16.07 9.49
C PRO A 120 -1.19 16.12 9.65
N ALA A 121 -1.91 16.85 8.80
CA ALA A 121 -3.36 16.93 8.81
C ALA A 121 -4.06 15.69 8.22
N HIS A 122 -3.30 14.77 7.61
CA HIS A 122 -3.82 13.58 6.94
C HIS A 122 -3.14 12.30 7.44
N ALA A 123 -3.80 11.15 7.26
CA ALA A 123 -3.23 9.87 7.67
C ALA A 123 -1.93 9.56 6.90
N SER A 124 -0.89 9.16 7.62
CA SER A 124 0.40 8.82 7.02
C SER A 124 0.34 7.47 6.31
N VAL A 125 0.80 7.41 5.05
CA VAL A 125 0.96 6.17 4.27
C VAL A 125 2.39 6.12 3.73
N VAL A 126 3.09 5.00 3.97
CA VAL A 126 4.39 4.71 3.34
C VAL A 126 4.12 3.97 2.03
N ALA A 127 4.36 4.63 0.90
CA ALA A 127 4.27 4.00 -0.42
C ALA A 127 5.69 3.65 -0.91
N GLY A 128 5.95 2.36 -1.12
CA GLY A 128 7.16 1.87 -1.79
C GLY A 128 6.79 1.24 -3.12
N SER A 129 7.35 1.74 -4.22
CA SER A 129 7.30 1.06 -5.53
C SER A 129 8.71 0.66 -5.94
N ARG A 130 8.90 -0.62 -6.26
CA ARG A 130 10.14 -1.12 -6.86
C ARG A 130 9.96 -1.12 -8.38
N GLY A 131 10.70 -0.26 -9.07
CA GLY A 131 10.79 -0.21 -10.54
C GLY A 131 12.14 -0.72 -11.02
#